data_AF-A0A956DZL9-F1
#
_entry.id   AF-A0A956DZL9-F1
#
_cell.length_a   1.000
_cell.length_b   1.000
_cell.length_c   1.000
_cell.angle_alpha   90.00
_cell.angle_beta   90.00
_cell.angle_gamma   90.00
#
_symmetry.space_group_name_H-M   'P 1'
#
loop_
_entity.id
_entity.type
_entity.pdbx_description
1 polymer ?
#
loop_
_entity_poly.entity_id
_entity_poly.type
_entity_poly.pdbx_seq_one_letter_code
_entity_poly.pdbx_strand_id
1 'polypeptide(L)'
;MRLSNSNPLSQRFRRIGQRAKSHIDEAITGTLAIHPAHDGAEGDTNALLVSADAAISLTRRALSGVIDEMETDDLPPLLCHLPDAAFVARLSVGQLRTDLERARSSSDHWQIVRAASRVRRNLLRALHSLDSELCNALGVEAEAGYHEAEVEQALEARRSFNQFREDSNLVRGRSTASAMRAAAMSLAKLTCRGRWLRVYDRVLVADLRERMQVWLRQRRTERVTGKVSSSHLLEGKRLLGDYFNFVEMTGEVNKRPELIQHDAERVRALLQVWDRLEDSEIELSLAALRGRDLQLDELVLHRAPRSVLRDRLERVAEHLLAEWAPEHDSGTFPVHSSDAAPSGDQRSSVTSVSRAFARLA
;
A
#
# COMPACT_ATOMS: atom_id res chain seq x y z
N MET A 1 -19.94 25.94 22.55
CA MET A 1 -20.44 24.56 22.75
C MET A 1 -19.29 23.62 22.46
N ARG A 2 -18.71 22.94 23.46
CA ARG A 2 -17.76 21.84 23.20
C ARG A 2 -18.60 20.61 22.89
N LEU A 3 -18.80 20.30 21.61
CA LEU A 3 -19.35 19.01 21.22
C LEU A 3 -18.38 17.95 21.76
N SER A 4 -18.88 17.10 22.67
CA SER A 4 -18.09 16.05 23.28
C SER A 4 -17.60 15.08 22.18
N ASN A 5 -16.38 14.55 22.30
CA ASN A 5 -15.70 13.64 21.35
C ASN A 5 -16.44 12.31 21.05
N SER A 6 -17.72 12.18 21.37
CA SER A 6 -18.53 10.98 21.26
C SER A 6 -19.78 11.17 20.40
N ASN A 7 -19.61 11.59 19.13
CA ASN A 7 -20.71 11.46 18.18
C ASN A 7 -21.05 9.96 18.01
N PRO A 8 -22.30 9.53 18.27
CA PRO A 8 -22.69 8.12 18.18
C PRO A 8 -22.52 7.52 16.78
N LEU A 9 -22.68 8.31 15.71
CA LEU A 9 -22.46 7.88 14.32
C LEU A 9 -20.97 7.62 14.04
N SER A 10 -20.10 8.52 14.48
CA SER A 10 -18.65 8.34 14.37
C SER A 10 -18.19 7.09 15.14
N GLN A 11 -18.68 6.89 16.37
CA GLN A 11 -18.40 5.67 17.13
C GLN A 11 -18.91 4.40 16.42
N ARG A 12 -20.08 4.47 15.78
CA ARG A 12 -20.66 3.37 15.01
C ARG A 12 -19.77 3.00 13.83
N PHE A 13 -19.34 3.98 13.02
CA PHE A 13 -18.41 3.76 11.91
C PHE A 13 -17.11 3.09 12.36
N ARG A 14 -16.52 3.59 13.45
CA ARG A 14 -15.28 3.03 14.00
C ARG A 14 -15.46 1.58 14.46
N ARG A 15 -16.54 1.26 15.19
CA ARG A 15 -16.82 -0.12 15.64
C ARG A 15 -17.02 -1.08 14.47
N ILE A 16 -17.71 -0.63 13.42
CA ILE A 16 -17.92 -1.45 12.21
C ILE A 16 -16.59 -1.65 11.48
N GLY A 17 -15.79 -0.59 11.33
CA GLY A 17 -14.45 -0.67 10.74
C GLY A 17 -13.55 -1.65 11.49
N GLN A 18 -13.51 -1.56 12.82
CA GLN A 18 -12.72 -2.47 13.67
C GLN A 18 -13.20 -3.93 13.53
N ARG A 19 -14.51 -4.18 13.53
CA ARG A 19 -15.06 -5.54 13.33
C ARG A 19 -14.75 -6.09 11.94
N ALA A 20 -14.97 -5.29 10.89
CA ALA A 20 -14.66 -5.68 9.52
C ALA A 20 -13.16 -5.99 9.34
N LYS A 21 -12.29 -5.17 9.96
CA LYS A 21 -10.84 -5.39 9.99
C LYS A 21 -10.48 -6.71 10.68
N SER A 22 -10.93 -6.93 11.92
CA SER A 22 -10.60 -8.14 12.70
C SER A 22 -11.08 -9.41 11.99
N HIS A 23 -12.31 -9.44 11.48
CA HIS A 23 -12.83 -10.61 10.76
C HIS A 23 -11.99 -10.97 9.53
N ILE A 24 -11.59 -9.98 8.73
CA ILE A 24 -10.80 -10.25 7.52
C ILE A 24 -9.33 -10.53 7.88
N ASP A 25 -8.73 -9.82 8.84
CA ASP A 25 -7.33 -10.01 9.24
C ASP A 25 -7.09 -11.37 9.89
N GLU A 26 -8.01 -11.84 10.73
CA GLU A 26 -7.95 -13.17 11.34
C GLU A 26 -8.05 -14.26 10.27
N ALA A 27 -9.00 -14.12 9.35
CA ALA A 27 -9.16 -15.06 8.24
C ALA A 27 -7.93 -15.08 7.32
N ILE A 28 -7.43 -13.91 6.90
CA ILE A 28 -6.21 -13.79 6.09
C ILE A 28 -5.02 -14.41 6.83
N THR A 29 -4.87 -14.12 8.13
CA THR A 29 -3.74 -14.64 8.91
C THR A 29 -3.82 -16.15 9.05
N GLY A 30 -5.01 -16.71 9.29
CA GLY A 30 -5.25 -18.16 9.30
C GLY A 30 -4.88 -18.79 7.96
N THR A 31 -5.40 -18.25 6.85
CA THR A 31 -5.10 -18.73 5.50
C THR A 31 -3.61 -18.63 5.15
N LEU A 32 -2.91 -17.58 5.60
CA LEU A 32 -1.46 -17.41 5.36
C LEU A 32 -0.59 -18.26 6.29
N ALA A 33 -1.09 -18.68 7.45
CA ALA A 33 -0.37 -19.55 8.39
C ALA A 33 -0.44 -21.02 7.96
N ILE A 34 -1.53 -21.42 7.31
CA ILE A 34 -1.75 -22.76 6.78
C ILE A 34 -1.10 -22.83 5.40
N HIS A 35 0.19 -23.16 5.42
CA HIS A 35 1.05 -23.35 4.25
C HIS A 35 0.35 -24.23 3.19
N PRO A 36 0.38 -23.92 1.88
CA PRO A 36 -0.31 -24.70 0.83
C PRO A 36 0.22 -26.13 0.60
N ALA A 37 1.13 -26.63 1.44
CA ALA A 37 1.65 -27.99 1.35
C ALA A 37 0.69 -29.08 1.88
N HIS A 38 -0.51 -28.72 2.34
CA HIS A 38 -1.51 -29.66 2.85
C HIS A 38 -2.84 -29.53 2.11
N ASP A 39 -3.47 -30.67 1.82
CA ASP A 39 -4.83 -30.84 1.23
C ASP A 39 -5.97 -30.12 2.00
N GLY A 40 -5.67 -29.35 3.05
CA GLY A 40 -6.63 -28.53 3.80
C GLY A 40 -6.89 -27.13 3.23
N ALA A 41 -6.15 -26.70 2.19
CA ALA A 41 -6.21 -25.34 1.66
C ALA A 41 -7.60 -24.89 1.14
N GLU A 42 -8.44 -25.83 0.70
CA GLU A 42 -9.81 -25.52 0.26
C GLU A 42 -10.71 -25.06 1.43
N GLY A 43 -10.56 -25.66 2.61
CA GLY A 43 -11.35 -25.30 3.79
C GLY A 43 -11.12 -23.85 4.24
N ASP A 44 -9.86 -23.41 4.24
CA ASP A 44 -9.47 -22.08 4.72
C ASP A 44 -9.81 -20.97 3.73
N THR A 45 -9.76 -21.24 2.41
CA THR A 45 -10.22 -20.26 1.42
C THR A 45 -11.71 -19.98 1.53
N ASN A 46 -12.51 -21.00 1.80
CA ASN A 46 -13.95 -20.83 1.98
C ASN A 46 -14.24 -20.00 3.25
N ALA A 47 -13.51 -20.24 4.35
CA ALA A 47 -13.61 -19.41 5.55
C ALA A 47 -13.23 -17.94 5.29
N LEU A 48 -12.21 -17.69 4.47
CA LEU A 48 -11.82 -16.34 4.06
C LEU A 48 -12.88 -15.66 3.19
N LEU A 49 -13.46 -16.37 2.23
CA LEU A 49 -14.54 -15.87 1.38
C LEU A 49 -15.78 -15.52 2.21
N VAL A 50 -16.17 -16.39 3.14
CA VAL A 50 -17.30 -16.17 4.07
C VAL A 50 -17.05 -14.94 4.94
N SER A 51 -15.82 -14.80 5.48
CA SER A 51 -15.46 -13.65 6.32
C SER A 51 -15.47 -12.34 5.54
N ALA A 52 -14.97 -12.33 4.30
CA ALA A 52 -14.98 -11.17 3.43
C ALA A 52 -16.41 -10.76 3.02
N ASP A 53 -17.27 -11.72 2.66
CA ASP A 53 -18.67 -11.41 2.31
C ASP A 53 -19.50 -10.95 3.52
N ALA A 54 -19.24 -11.51 4.71
CA ALA A 54 -19.86 -11.06 5.95
C ALA A 54 -19.48 -9.59 6.27
N ALA A 55 -18.20 -9.23 6.09
CA ALA A 55 -17.73 -7.86 6.27
C ALA A 55 -18.36 -6.90 5.26
N ILE A 56 -18.43 -7.27 3.97
CA ILE A 56 -19.13 -6.49 2.92
C ILE A 56 -20.60 -6.26 3.33
N SER A 57 -21.30 -7.32 3.74
CA SER A 57 -22.70 -7.26 4.15
C SER A 57 -22.92 -6.39 5.38
N LEU A 58 -22.00 -6.43 6.34
CA LEU A 58 -22.07 -5.59 7.54
C LEU A 58 -21.88 -4.12 7.19
N THR A 59 -20.84 -3.78 6.42
CA THR A 59 -20.56 -2.41 6.01
C THR A 59 -21.68 -1.85 5.14
N ARG A 60 -22.19 -2.62 4.16
CA ARG A 60 -23.31 -2.18 3.32
C ARG A 60 -24.57 -1.89 4.13
N ARG A 61 -24.90 -2.72 5.12
CA ARG A 61 -26.04 -2.47 6.03
C ARG A 61 -25.84 -1.21 6.86
N ALA A 62 -24.63 -0.97 7.33
CA ALA A 62 -24.32 0.25 8.07
C ALA A 62 -24.44 1.51 7.21
N LEU A 63 -23.93 1.48 5.97
CA LEU A 63 -24.04 2.59 5.03
C LEU A 63 -25.50 2.87 4.66
N SER A 64 -26.30 1.83 4.41
CA SER A 64 -27.75 1.99 4.23
C SER A 64 -28.41 2.63 5.44
N GLY A 65 -28.09 2.17 6.65
CA GLY A 65 -28.64 2.77 7.86
C GLY A 65 -28.28 4.24 8.04
N VAL A 66 -27.13 4.69 7.54
CA VAL A 66 -26.74 6.11 7.56
C VAL A 66 -27.56 6.91 6.56
N ILE A 67 -27.74 6.40 5.33
CA ILE A 67 -28.58 7.04 4.32
C ILE A 67 -30.01 7.18 4.85
N ASP A 68 -30.58 6.08 5.38
CA ASP A 68 -31.95 6.05 5.88
C ASP A 68 -32.16 7.01 7.07
N GLU A 69 -31.22 7.03 8.04
CA GLU A 69 -31.25 7.92 9.22
C GLU A 69 -31.13 9.41 8.81
N MET A 70 -30.41 9.68 7.73
CA MET A 70 -30.17 11.02 7.21
C MET A 70 -31.26 11.54 6.28
N GLU A 71 -32.01 10.66 5.62
CA GLU A 71 -33.19 11.04 4.80
C GLU A 71 -34.42 11.37 5.65
N THR A 72 -34.47 10.88 6.90
CA THR A 72 -35.61 11.08 7.81
C THR A 72 -35.55 12.35 8.67
N ASP A 73 -34.38 12.97 8.80
CA ASP A 73 -34.16 14.13 9.67
C ASP A 73 -33.88 15.42 8.86
N ASP A 74 -34.36 16.57 9.34
CA ASP A 74 -33.94 17.90 8.87
C ASP A 74 -32.45 18.10 9.21
N LEU A 75 -31.59 17.59 8.35
CA LEU A 75 -30.16 17.63 8.56
C LEU A 75 -29.65 19.07 8.60
N PRO A 76 -28.71 19.38 9.53
CA PRO A 76 -27.92 20.59 9.43
C PRO A 76 -27.35 20.73 8.02
N PRO A 77 -27.36 21.93 7.42
CA PRO A 77 -26.83 22.17 6.07
C PRO A 77 -25.39 21.67 5.87
N LEU A 78 -24.62 21.58 6.95
CA LEU A 78 -23.23 21.09 6.98
C LEU A 78 -23.10 19.58 6.73
N LEU A 79 -24.19 18.81 6.82
CA LEU A 79 -24.20 17.34 6.68
C LEU A 79 -24.87 16.86 5.39
N CYS A 80 -25.26 17.76 4.48
CA CYS A 80 -25.99 17.43 3.26
C CYS A 80 -25.22 16.53 2.26
N HIS A 81 -23.88 16.51 2.34
CA HIS A 81 -23.03 15.70 1.46
C HIS A 81 -22.75 14.28 1.98
N LEU A 82 -23.02 14.02 3.27
CA LEU A 82 -22.70 12.73 3.87
C LEU A 82 -23.57 11.57 3.32
N PRO A 83 -24.87 11.76 3.00
CA PRO A 83 -25.67 10.73 2.31
C PRO A 83 -25.12 10.37 0.94
N ASP A 84 -24.68 11.35 0.16
CA ASP A 84 -24.08 11.12 -1.17
C ASP A 84 -22.77 10.33 -1.05
N ALA A 85 -21.91 10.70 -0.11
CA ALA A 85 -20.68 9.96 0.17
C ALA A 85 -20.97 8.53 0.65
N ALA A 86 -21.97 8.35 1.53
CA ALA A 86 -22.39 7.03 2.00
C ALA A 86 -22.96 6.18 0.87
N PHE A 87 -23.70 6.79 -0.06
CA PHE A 87 -24.22 6.13 -1.26
C PHE A 87 -23.10 5.69 -2.20
N VAL A 88 -22.14 6.56 -2.50
CA VAL A 88 -20.96 6.23 -3.33
C VAL A 88 -20.12 5.13 -2.69
N ALA A 89 -19.90 5.21 -1.38
CA ALA A 89 -19.24 4.16 -0.62
C ALA A 89 -20.00 2.83 -0.73
N ARG A 90 -21.33 2.84 -0.62
CA ARG A 90 -22.18 1.65 -0.70
C ARG A 90 -22.12 0.99 -2.07
N LEU A 91 -22.14 1.78 -3.15
CA LEU A 91 -21.95 1.28 -4.52
C LEU A 91 -20.57 0.64 -4.69
N SER A 92 -19.53 1.31 -4.22
CA SER A 92 -18.15 0.82 -4.26
C SER A 92 -18.02 -0.51 -3.50
N VAL A 93 -18.66 -0.63 -2.34
CA VAL A 93 -18.71 -1.87 -1.55
C VAL A 93 -19.48 -2.97 -2.28
N GLY A 94 -20.53 -2.64 -3.02
CA GLY A 94 -21.24 -3.58 -3.90
C GLY A 94 -20.32 -4.18 -4.96
N GLN A 95 -19.49 -3.35 -5.61
CA GLN A 95 -18.53 -3.81 -6.62
C GLN A 95 -17.49 -4.79 -6.05
N LEU A 96 -17.11 -4.64 -4.77
CA LEU A 96 -16.18 -5.54 -4.10
C LEU A 96 -16.71 -6.98 -3.99
N ARG A 97 -18.02 -7.15 -3.85
CA ARG A 97 -18.65 -8.47 -3.86
C ARG A 97 -18.49 -9.15 -5.20
N THR A 98 -18.76 -8.43 -6.29
CA THR A 98 -18.59 -8.97 -7.66
C THR A 98 -17.14 -9.35 -7.93
N ASP A 99 -16.18 -8.54 -7.48
CA ASP A 99 -14.76 -8.85 -7.62
C ASP A 99 -14.37 -10.10 -6.80
N LEU A 100 -14.93 -10.27 -5.60
CA LEU A 100 -14.73 -11.46 -4.76
C LEU A 100 -15.34 -12.71 -5.38
N GLU A 101 -16.53 -12.61 -5.98
CA GLU A 101 -17.19 -13.71 -6.70
C GLU A 101 -16.37 -14.16 -7.92
N ARG A 102 -15.81 -13.21 -8.69
CA ARG A 102 -14.88 -13.55 -9.78
C ARG A 102 -13.64 -14.28 -9.28
N ALA A 103 -13.09 -13.84 -8.14
CA ALA A 103 -11.94 -14.52 -7.53
C ALA A 103 -12.31 -15.92 -7.02
N ARG A 104 -13.52 -16.12 -6.50
CA ARG A 104 -14.04 -17.43 -6.08
C ARG A 104 -14.14 -18.43 -7.24
N SER A 105 -14.44 -17.95 -8.45
CA SER A 105 -14.44 -18.79 -9.65
C SER A 105 -13.03 -19.17 -10.12
N SER A 106 -11.98 -18.58 -9.56
CA SER A 106 -10.60 -18.94 -9.85
C SER A 106 -10.17 -20.15 -9.01
N SER A 107 -9.43 -21.06 -9.63
CA SER A 107 -8.74 -22.15 -8.92
C SER A 107 -7.48 -21.68 -8.18
N ASP A 108 -7.09 -20.41 -8.37
CA ASP A 108 -5.90 -19.82 -7.77
C ASP A 108 -6.22 -19.30 -6.36
N HIS A 109 -5.83 -20.07 -5.34
CA HIS A 109 -5.91 -19.71 -3.92
C HIS A 109 -5.43 -18.28 -3.65
N TRP A 110 -4.34 -17.86 -4.30
CA TRP A 110 -3.76 -16.55 -4.07
C TRP A 110 -4.60 -15.40 -4.63
N GLN A 111 -5.42 -15.65 -5.65
CA GLN A 111 -6.37 -14.67 -6.16
C GLN A 111 -7.48 -14.39 -5.14
N ILE A 112 -7.97 -15.42 -4.45
CA ILE A 112 -8.96 -15.27 -3.37
C ILE A 112 -8.38 -14.42 -2.24
N VAL A 113 -7.16 -14.73 -1.79
CA VAL A 113 -6.50 -13.98 -0.73
C VAL A 113 -6.26 -12.51 -1.13
N ARG A 114 -5.86 -12.26 -2.38
CA ARG A 114 -5.69 -10.89 -2.92
C ARG A 114 -7.02 -10.13 -2.96
N ALA A 115 -8.09 -10.78 -3.40
CA ALA A 115 -9.42 -10.18 -3.45
C ALA A 115 -9.91 -9.81 -2.05
N ALA A 116 -9.84 -10.71 -1.08
CA ALA A 116 -10.22 -10.44 0.32
C ALA A 116 -9.40 -9.28 0.94
N SER A 117 -8.10 -9.22 0.64
CA SER A 117 -7.23 -8.12 1.09
C SER A 117 -7.61 -6.77 0.48
N ARG A 118 -8.07 -6.76 -0.78
CA ARG A 118 -8.57 -5.56 -1.46
C ARG A 118 -9.91 -5.13 -0.87
N VAL A 119 -10.81 -6.07 -0.61
CA VAL A 119 -12.09 -5.85 0.08
C VAL A 119 -11.83 -5.13 1.40
N ARG A 120 -10.97 -5.69 2.27
CA ARG A 120 -10.64 -5.11 3.58
C ARG A 120 -10.20 -3.65 3.49
N ARG A 121 -9.21 -3.35 2.63
CA ARG A 121 -8.67 -1.98 2.49
C ARG A 121 -9.72 -1.00 1.98
N ASN A 122 -10.51 -1.40 0.99
CA ASN A 122 -11.53 -0.53 0.42
C ASN A 122 -12.68 -0.27 1.41
N LEU A 123 -13.07 -1.28 2.20
CA LEU A 123 -14.05 -1.11 3.27
C LEU A 123 -13.57 -0.10 4.32
N LEU A 124 -12.32 -0.23 4.77
CA LEU A 124 -11.75 0.64 5.78
C LEU A 124 -11.56 2.07 5.26
N ARG A 125 -11.09 2.24 4.02
CA ARG A 125 -10.99 3.54 3.37
C ARG A 125 -12.35 4.23 3.28
N ALA A 126 -13.38 3.52 2.84
CA ALA A 126 -14.73 4.07 2.73
C ALA A 126 -15.27 4.53 4.08
N LEU A 127 -15.13 3.71 5.13
CA LEU A 127 -15.56 4.04 6.48
C LEU A 127 -14.77 5.22 7.08
N HIS A 128 -13.46 5.28 6.82
CA HIS A 128 -12.62 6.39 7.31
C HIS A 128 -12.90 7.70 6.59
N SER A 129 -13.19 7.66 5.28
CA SER A 129 -13.58 8.85 4.51
C SER A 129 -14.87 9.45 5.09
N LEU A 130 -15.86 8.61 5.37
CA LEU A 130 -17.11 9.03 6.00
C LEU A 130 -16.92 9.55 7.43
N ASP A 131 -16.07 8.92 8.23
CA ASP A 131 -15.75 9.42 9.57
C ASP A 131 -15.08 10.80 9.49
N SER A 132 -14.17 10.99 8.54
CA SER A 132 -13.47 12.26 8.32
C SER A 132 -14.42 13.37 7.86
N GLU A 133 -15.31 13.08 6.91
CA GLU A 133 -16.33 14.02 6.46
C GLU A 133 -17.30 14.40 7.59
N LEU A 134 -17.75 13.42 8.37
CA LEU A 134 -18.61 13.65 9.53
C LEU A 134 -17.89 14.52 10.59
N CYS A 135 -16.64 14.22 10.90
CA CYS A 135 -15.82 15.00 11.83
C CYS A 135 -15.64 16.45 11.34
N ASN A 136 -15.32 16.63 10.06
CA ASN A 136 -15.19 17.95 9.44
C ASN A 136 -16.49 18.75 9.52
N ALA A 137 -17.63 18.14 9.19
CA ALA A 137 -18.93 18.80 9.24
C ALA A 137 -19.34 19.21 10.66
N LEU A 138 -18.90 18.45 11.67
CA LEU A 138 -19.17 18.73 13.08
C LEU A 138 -18.12 19.63 13.75
N GLY A 139 -17.05 20.00 13.03
CA GLY A 139 -15.94 20.78 13.58
C GLY A 139 -15.19 20.07 14.69
N VAL A 140 -15.14 18.74 14.67
CA VAL A 140 -14.37 17.90 15.61
C VAL A 140 -13.20 17.27 14.88
N GLU A 141 -12.08 17.09 15.56
CA GLU A 141 -10.93 16.39 14.97
C GLU A 141 -11.28 14.91 14.72
N ALA A 142 -10.94 14.43 13.53
CA ALA A 142 -10.99 13.00 13.24
C ALA A 142 -9.94 12.28 14.08
N GLU A 143 -10.29 11.13 14.66
CA GLU A 143 -9.27 10.29 15.30
C GLU A 143 -8.29 9.79 14.23
N ALA A 144 -7.02 10.15 14.39
CA ALA A 144 -5.96 9.87 13.41
C ALA A 144 -5.61 8.37 13.25
N GLY A 145 -6.27 7.48 13.99
CA GLY A 145 -5.84 6.09 14.17
C GLY A 145 -5.86 5.19 12.94
N TYR A 146 -6.59 5.52 11.85
CA TYR A 146 -6.53 4.71 10.63
C TYR A 146 -5.37 5.10 9.72
N HIS A 147 -5.28 6.39 9.36
CA HIS A 147 -4.21 6.90 8.49
C HIS A 147 -2.84 6.72 9.14
N GLU A 148 -2.69 7.08 10.42
CA GLU A 148 -1.42 6.89 11.15
C GLU A 148 -0.99 5.43 11.19
N ALA A 149 -1.93 4.50 11.41
CA ALA A 149 -1.63 3.07 11.41
C ALA A 149 -1.25 2.56 10.00
N GLU A 150 -1.85 3.09 8.93
CA GLU A 150 -1.45 2.75 7.56
C GLU A 150 -0.06 3.31 7.20
N VAL A 151 0.23 4.55 7.61
CA VAL A 151 1.56 5.16 7.44
C VAL A 151 2.61 4.35 8.20
N GLU A 152 2.36 4.01 9.46
CA GLU A 152 3.29 3.21 10.27
C GLU A 152 3.56 1.84 9.63
N GLN A 153 2.51 1.14 9.18
CA GLN A 153 2.65 -0.12 8.47
C GLN A 153 3.43 0.03 7.16
N ALA A 154 3.19 1.11 6.41
CA ALA A 154 3.89 1.37 5.17
C ALA A 154 5.37 1.71 5.40
N LEU A 155 5.69 2.48 6.44
CA LEU A 155 7.06 2.80 6.85
C LEU A 155 7.81 1.52 7.25
N GLU A 156 7.17 0.65 8.03
CA GLU A 156 7.80 -0.59 8.46
C GLU A 156 7.97 -1.59 7.32
N ALA A 157 7.03 -1.62 6.36
CA ALA A 157 7.20 -2.33 5.10
C ALA A 157 8.38 -1.77 4.30
N ARG A 158 8.52 -0.44 4.19
CA ARG A 158 9.66 0.22 3.51
C ARG A 158 10.98 -0.15 4.16
N ARG A 159 11.08 -0.14 5.50
CA ARG A 159 12.28 -0.58 6.24
C ARG A 159 12.61 -2.03 5.96
N SER A 160 11.61 -2.92 6.01
CA SER A 160 11.77 -4.35 5.74
C SER A 160 12.27 -4.60 4.31
N PHE A 161 11.69 -3.91 3.32
CA PHE A 161 12.13 -3.99 1.92
C PHE A 161 13.52 -3.39 1.71
N ASN A 162 13.82 -2.25 2.34
CA ASN A 162 15.15 -1.67 2.27
C ASN A 162 16.22 -2.64 2.78
N GLN A 163 16.00 -3.24 3.95
CA GLN A 163 16.92 -4.24 4.50
C GLN A 163 17.03 -5.48 3.60
N PHE A 164 15.93 -5.88 2.96
CA PHE A 164 15.92 -6.98 2.00
C PHE A 164 16.74 -6.67 0.74
N ARG A 165 16.68 -5.44 0.21
CA ARG A 165 17.54 -4.99 -0.90
C ARG A 165 19.02 -5.03 -0.49
N GLU A 166 19.35 -4.55 0.70
CA GLU A 166 20.71 -4.64 1.26
C GLU A 166 21.17 -6.11 1.39
N ASP A 167 20.34 -6.99 1.96
CA ASP A 167 20.60 -8.44 2.06
C ASP A 167 20.80 -9.08 0.67
N SER A 168 20.10 -8.60 -0.36
CA SER A 168 20.18 -9.11 -1.74
C SER A 168 21.52 -8.83 -2.42
N ASN A 169 22.22 -7.75 -2.03
CA ASN A 169 23.55 -7.44 -2.56
C ASN A 169 24.55 -8.54 -2.23
N LEU A 170 24.35 -9.23 -1.09
CA LEU A 170 25.17 -10.38 -0.70
C LEU A 170 24.96 -11.60 -1.59
N VAL A 171 23.91 -11.66 -2.42
CA VAL A 171 23.62 -12.76 -3.35
C VAL A 171 24.45 -12.65 -4.64
N ARG A 172 24.78 -11.41 -5.06
CA ARG A 172 25.51 -11.13 -6.31
C ARG A 172 26.92 -11.74 -6.27
N GLY A 173 27.42 -12.16 -7.44
CA GLY A 173 28.77 -12.74 -7.59
C GLY A 173 28.94 -14.18 -7.11
N ARG A 174 27.88 -14.84 -6.61
CA ARG A 174 27.92 -16.24 -6.15
C ARG A 174 27.64 -17.24 -7.28
N SER A 175 28.09 -18.48 -7.10
CA SER A 175 27.63 -19.61 -7.94
C SER A 175 26.13 -19.83 -7.79
N THR A 176 25.44 -20.30 -8.83
CA THR A 176 23.96 -20.43 -8.85
C THR A 176 23.39 -21.15 -7.62
N ALA A 177 24.01 -22.23 -7.14
CA ALA A 177 23.53 -22.94 -5.94
C ALA A 177 23.72 -22.13 -4.65
N SER A 178 24.83 -21.40 -4.55
CA SER A 178 25.13 -20.57 -3.39
C SER A 178 24.24 -19.32 -3.39
N ALA A 179 24.07 -18.69 -4.57
CA ALA A 179 23.12 -17.60 -4.79
C ALA A 179 21.69 -18.02 -4.43
N MET A 180 21.23 -19.19 -4.89
CA MET A 180 19.88 -19.68 -4.59
C MET A 180 19.64 -19.88 -3.09
N ARG A 181 20.63 -20.44 -2.36
CA ARG A 181 20.54 -20.59 -0.89
C ARG A 181 20.51 -19.24 -0.19
N ALA A 182 21.36 -18.29 -0.61
CA ALA A 182 21.38 -16.94 -0.05
C ALA A 182 20.07 -16.19 -0.34
N ALA A 183 19.53 -16.31 -1.56
CA ALA A 183 18.26 -15.73 -1.96
C ALA A 183 17.09 -16.30 -1.13
N ALA A 184 16.97 -17.63 -1.04
CA ALA A 184 15.96 -18.28 -0.21
C ALA A 184 16.04 -17.87 1.27
N MET A 185 17.25 -17.70 1.81
CA MET A 185 17.47 -17.19 3.17
C MET A 185 17.03 -15.72 3.31
N SER A 186 17.35 -14.86 2.34
CA SER A 186 16.91 -13.47 2.36
C SER A 186 15.38 -13.34 2.29
N LEU A 187 14.71 -14.18 1.50
CA LEU A 187 13.24 -14.24 1.43
C LEU A 187 12.66 -14.71 2.77
N ALA A 188 13.27 -15.71 3.42
CA ALA A 188 12.85 -16.15 4.75
C ALA A 188 12.99 -15.04 5.81
N LYS A 189 14.11 -14.31 5.82
CA LYS A 189 14.29 -13.13 6.69
C LYS A 189 13.22 -12.06 6.42
N LEU A 190 12.90 -11.81 5.15
CA LEU A 190 11.85 -10.88 4.75
C LEU A 190 10.48 -11.35 5.27
N THR A 191 10.15 -12.64 5.21
CA THR A 191 8.90 -13.17 5.79
C THR A 191 8.83 -12.97 7.31
N CYS A 192 9.94 -13.19 8.04
CA CYS A 192 9.98 -13.03 9.49
C CYS A 192 9.80 -11.56 9.94
N ARG A 193 10.38 -10.62 9.18
CA ARG A 193 10.22 -9.17 9.42
C ARG A 193 8.88 -8.64 8.87
N GLY A 194 8.38 -9.30 7.84
CA GLY A 194 7.34 -8.84 6.94
C GLY A 194 5.91 -9.04 7.41
N ARG A 195 5.61 -9.02 8.71
CA ARG A 195 4.22 -8.99 9.20
C ARG A 195 3.42 -7.82 8.63
N TRP A 196 4.13 -6.78 8.19
CA TRP A 196 3.62 -5.53 7.63
C TRP A 196 3.59 -5.50 6.09
N LEU A 197 4.07 -6.57 5.46
CA LEU A 197 3.99 -6.70 4.01
C LEU A 197 2.54 -6.84 3.60
N ARG A 198 2.20 -6.26 2.44
CA ARG A 198 0.88 -6.49 1.87
C ARG A 198 0.77 -7.97 1.53
N VAL A 199 -0.46 -8.46 1.57
CA VAL A 199 -0.70 -9.88 1.37
C VAL A 199 -0.20 -10.33 0.00
N TYR A 200 -0.36 -9.51 -1.05
CA TYR A 200 0.23 -9.76 -2.37
C TYR A 200 1.75 -9.99 -2.33
N ASP A 201 2.49 -9.19 -1.57
CA ASP A 201 3.94 -9.32 -1.44
C ASP A 201 4.28 -10.63 -0.71
N ARG A 202 3.52 -10.96 0.35
CA ARG A 202 3.68 -12.22 1.10
C ARG A 202 3.46 -13.44 0.22
N VAL A 203 2.46 -13.41 -0.65
CA VAL A 203 2.20 -14.44 -1.67
C VAL A 203 3.41 -14.64 -2.55
N LEU A 204 3.91 -13.55 -3.17
CA LEU A 204 5.03 -13.63 -4.12
C LEU A 204 6.30 -14.16 -3.44
N VAL A 205 6.57 -13.72 -2.21
CA VAL A 205 7.69 -14.21 -1.42
C VAL A 205 7.55 -15.71 -1.13
N ALA A 206 6.35 -16.16 -0.76
CA ALA A 206 6.09 -17.57 -0.47
C ALA A 206 6.28 -18.46 -1.71
N ASP A 207 5.66 -18.08 -2.83
CA ASP A 207 5.78 -18.78 -4.12
C ASP A 207 7.23 -18.87 -4.60
N LEU A 208 7.92 -17.73 -4.66
CA LEU A 208 9.30 -17.70 -5.12
C LEU A 208 10.20 -18.56 -4.23
N ARG A 209 10.04 -18.46 -2.90
CA ARG A 209 10.80 -19.27 -1.94
C ARG A 209 10.54 -20.76 -2.14
N GLU A 210 9.31 -21.17 -2.38
CA GLU A 210 8.95 -22.57 -2.63
C GLU A 210 9.62 -23.10 -3.91
N ARG A 211 9.49 -22.38 -5.03
CA ARG A 211 10.13 -22.74 -6.30
C ARG A 211 11.65 -22.91 -6.13
N MET A 212 12.29 -22.00 -5.39
CA MET A 212 13.71 -22.10 -5.06
C MET A 212 14.06 -23.33 -4.21
N GLN A 213 13.23 -23.67 -3.22
CA GLN A 213 13.43 -24.86 -2.37
C GLN A 213 13.24 -26.16 -3.14
N VAL A 214 12.22 -26.23 -4.01
CA VAL A 214 12.01 -27.38 -4.93
C VAL A 214 13.24 -27.57 -5.81
N TRP A 215 13.73 -26.50 -6.44
CA TRP A 215 14.92 -26.55 -7.27
C TRP A 215 16.16 -27.02 -6.49
N LEU A 216 16.38 -26.51 -5.26
CA LEU A 216 17.50 -26.92 -4.41
C LEU A 216 17.44 -28.41 -4.02
N ARG A 217 16.24 -28.94 -3.76
CA ARG A 217 16.04 -30.37 -3.47
C ARG A 217 16.35 -31.24 -4.69
N GLN A 218 15.84 -30.88 -5.85
CA GLN A 218 16.11 -31.58 -7.11
C GLN A 218 17.62 -31.59 -7.44
N ARG A 219 18.30 -30.45 -7.29
CA ARG A 219 19.75 -30.35 -7.49
C ARG A 219 20.54 -31.29 -6.59
N ARG A 220 20.09 -31.47 -5.34
CA ARG A 220 20.73 -32.41 -4.41
C ARG A 220 20.59 -33.85 -4.90
N THR A 221 19.41 -34.23 -5.37
CA THR A 221 19.15 -35.56 -5.96
C THR A 221 19.99 -35.80 -7.21
N GLU A 222 20.05 -34.84 -8.14
CA GLU A 222 20.86 -34.92 -9.37
C GLU A 222 22.36 -35.05 -9.08
N ARG A 223 22.85 -34.42 -8.01
CA ARG A 223 24.24 -34.55 -7.58
C ARG A 223 24.56 -35.95 -7.06
N VAL A 224 23.60 -36.62 -6.41
CA VAL A 224 23.75 -38.00 -5.94
C VAL A 224 23.72 -38.98 -7.12
N THR A 225 22.90 -38.71 -8.14
CA THR A 225 22.78 -39.58 -9.33
C THR A 225 23.79 -39.28 -10.43
N GLY A 226 24.57 -38.21 -10.32
CA GLY A 226 25.60 -37.80 -11.28
C GLY A 226 25.08 -37.21 -12.59
N LYS A 227 23.78 -36.97 -12.73
CA LYS A 227 23.15 -36.44 -13.94
C LYS A 227 22.50 -35.09 -13.65
N VAL A 228 23.23 -34.00 -13.89
CA VAL A 228 22.68 -32.65 -13.85
C VAL A 228 22.21 -32.27 -15.24
N SER A 229 20.90 -32.03 -15.41
CA SER A 229 20.34 -31.60 -16.69
C SER A 229 20.69 -30.13 -16.99
N SER A 230 20.99 -29.82 -18.26
CA SER A 230 21.16 -28.44 -18.72
C SER A 230 19.88 -27.60 -18.51
N SER A 231 18.70 -28.22 -18.63
CA SER A 231 17.42 -27.58 -18.35
C SER A 231 17.29 -27.15 -16.88
N HIS A 232 17.78 -27.97 -15.95
CA HIS A 232 17.74 -27.67 -14.51
C HIS A 232 18.66 -26.47 -14.17
N LEU A 233 19.83 -26.36 -14.81
CA LEU A 233 20.71 -25.21 -14.64
C LEU A 233 20.11 -23.92 -15.21
N LEU A 234 19.42 -23.99 -16.35
CA LEU A 234 18.72 -22.86 -16.95
C LEU A 234 17.59 -22.37 -16.03
N GLU A 235 16.82 -23.30 -15.48
CA GLU A 235 15.75 -22.98 -14.52
C GLU A 235 16.29 -22.26 -13.28
N GLY A 236 17.44 -22.70 -12.75
CA GLY A 236 18.09 -22.03 -11.63
C GLY A 236 18.50 -20.59 -11.94
N LYS A 237 18.91 -20.30 -13.19
CA LYS A 237 19.20 -18.92 -13.62
C LYS A 237 17.93 -18.08 -13.74
N ARG A 238 16.84 -18.66 -14.27
CA ARG A 238 15.54 -17.98 -14.39
C ARG A 238 14.98 -17.59 -13.03
N LEU A 239 14.97 -18.52 -12.06
CA LEU A 239 14.52 -18.24 -10.70
C LEU A 239 15.36 -17.17 -9.98
N LEU A 240 16.66 -17.09 -10.26
CA LEU A 240 17.49 -15.98 -9.77
C LEU A 240 17.14 -14.67 -10.46
N GLY A 241 16.82 -14.68 -11.75
CA GLY A 241 16.27 -13.53 -12.47
C GLY A 241 14.97 -13.03 -11.83
N ASP A 242 14.01 -13.93 -11.60
CA ASP A 242 12.74 -13.63 -10.91
C ASP A 242 12.99 -13.00 -9.53
N TYR A 243 13.98 -13.50 -8.79
CA TYR A 243 14.36 -12.94 -7.50
C TYR A 243 14.91 -11.52 -7.58
N PHE A 244 15.83 -11.25 -8.52
CA PHE A 244 16.36 -9.89 -8.67
C PHE A 244 15.29 -8.92 -9.19
N ASN A 245 14.42 -9.37 -10.08
CA ASN A 245 13.26 -8.59 -10.51
C ASN A 245 12.34 -8.27 -9.31
N PHE A 246 12.08 -9.25 -8.45
CA PHE A 246 11.31 -9.03 -7.23
C PHE A 246 11.98 -8.03 -6.29
N VAL A 247 13.30 -8.12 -6.09
CA VAL A 247 14.09 -7.15 -5.32
C VAL A 247 13.91 -5.73 -5.86
N GLU A 248 14.01 -5.53 -7.17
CA GLU A 248 13.81 -4.23 -7.82
C GLU A 248 12.38 -3.71 -7.62
N MET A 249 11.38 -4.58 -7.81
CA MET A 249 9.96 -4.25 -7.59
C MET A 249 9.63 -3.86 -6.15
N THR A 250 10.44 -4.25 -5.15
CA THR A 250 10.19 -3.83 -3.76
C THR A 250 10.29 -2.31 -3.58
N GLY A 251 10.97 -1.60 -4.47
CA GLY A 251 11.01 -0.13 -4.50
C GLY A 251 9.66 0.52 -4.74
N GLU A 252 8.70 -0.19 -5.36
CA GLU A 252 7.33 0.28 -5.61
C GLU A 252 6.56 0.55 -4.31
N VAL A 253 7.05 0.06 -3.16
CA VAL A 253 6.52 0.43 -1.84
C VAL A 253 6.51 1.96 -1.67
N ASN A 254 7.49 2.67 -2.22
CA ASN A 254 7.64 4.12 -2.09
C ASN A 254 6.55 4.89 -2.85
N LYS A 255 5.85 4.25 -3.81
CA LYS A 255 4.74 4.85 -4.55
C LYS A 255 3.40 4.76 -3.82
N ARG A 256 3.38 4.23 -2.60
CA ARG A 256 2.16 4.15 -1.79
C ARG A 256 1.74 5.59 -1.41
N PRO A 257 0.46 5.97 -1.59
CA PRO A 257 0.00 7.33 -1.31
C PRO A 257 0.34 7.79 0.11
N GLU A 258 0.23 6.88 1.08
CA GLU A 258 0.49 7.15 2.50
C GLU A 258 1.97 7.50 2.74
N LEU A 259 2.89 6.89 1.99
CA LEU A 259 4.33 7.19 2.05
C LEU A 259 4.70 8.45 1.25
N ILE A 260 4.10 8.65 0.07
CA ILE A 260 4.33 9.86 -0.72
C ILE A 260 3.95 11.10 0.10
N GLN A 261 2.76 11.09 0.69
CA GLN A 261 2.30 12.21 1.54
C GLN A 261 3.24 12.41 2.73
N HIS A 262 3.53 11.35 3.49
CA HIS A 262 4.44 11.40 4.64
C HIS A 262 5.82 11.97 4.25
N ASP A 263 6.41 11.46 3.17
CA ASP A 263 7.74 11.85 2.74
C ASP A 263 7.74 13.31 2.24
N ALA A 264 6.71 13.74 1.52
CA ALA A 264 6.57 15.13 1.07
C ALA A 264 6.46 16.11 2.25
N GLU A 265 5.67 15.79 3.27
CA GLU A 265 5.53 16.58 4.49
C GLU A 265 6.86 16.65 5.26
N ARG A 266 7.54 15.51 5.42
CA ARG A 266 8.83 15.42 6.12
C ARG A 266 9.94 16.18 5.41
N VAL A 267 10.07 16.00 4.10
CA VAL A 267 11.08 16.71 3.29
C VAL A 267 10.83 18.21 3.33
N ARG A 268 9.57 18.65 3.18
CA ARG A 268 9.22 20.08 3.28
C ARG A 268 9.57 20.66 4.63
N ALA A 269 9.18 20.00 5.72
CA ALA A 269 9.48 20.46 7.08
C ALA A 269 10.99 20.54 7.31
N LEU A 270 11.74 19.52 6.88
CA LEU A 270 13.19 19.47 7.03
C LEU A 270 13.90 20.59 6.24
N LEU A 271 13.50 20.84 5.00
CA LEU A 271 14.07 21.93 4.19
C LEU A 271 13.80 23.32 4.77
N GLN A 272 12.65 23.54 5.41
CA GLN A 272 12.30 24.83 6.03
C GLN A 272 13.20 25.21 7.21
N VAL A 273 13.66 24.21 7.96
CA VAL A 273 14.52 24.43 9.14
C VAL A 273 15.97 24.02 8.90
N TRP A 274 16.32 23.60 7.68
CA TRP A 274 17.61 22.98 7.35
C TRP A 274 18.79 23.75 7.92
N ASP A 275 18.90 25.05 7.65
CA ASP A 275 20.04 25.87 8.06
C ASP A 275 20.12 26.13 9.58
N ARG A 276 19.10 25.75 10.34
CA ARG A 276 19.03 25.91 11.80
C ARG A 276 19.38 24.63 12.56
N LEU A 277 19.40 23.48 11.88
CA LEU A 277 19.64 22.18 12.50
C LEU A 277 21.13 21.87 12.64
N GLU A 278 21.50 21.17 13.70
CA GLU A 278 22.82 20.53 13.80
C GLU A 278 22.91 19.30 12.88
N ASP A 279 24.12 18.87 12.54
CA ASP A 279 24.32 17.72 11.64
C ASP A 279 23.70 16.42 12.21
N SER A 280 23.72 16.25 13.54
CA SER A 280 23.07 15.13 14.24
C SER A 280 21.54 15.14 14.08
N GLU A 281 20.92 16.31 14.10
CA GLU A 281 19.47 16.49 13.92
C GLU A 281 19.07 16.25 12.46
N ILE A 282 19.93 16.61 11.51
CA ILE A 282 19.76 16.29 10.10
C ILE A 282 19.83 14.78 9.89
N GLU A 283 20.84 14.11 10.43
CA GLU A 283 20.97 12.65 10.33
C GLU A 283 19.73 11.92 10.88
N LEU A 284 19.24 12.35 12.06
CA LEU A 284 18.01 11.81 12.66
C LEU A 284 16.79 12.05 11.78
N SER A 285 16.67 13.24 11.19
CA SER A 285 15.55 13.58 10.30
C SER A 285 15.60 12.80 8.99
N LEU A 286 16.80 12.58 8.42
CA LEU A 286 16.99 11.77 7.22
C LEU A 286 16.77 10.28 7.46
N ALA A 287 17.00 9.77 8.68
CA ALA A 287 16.69 8.40 9.04
C ALA A 287 15.19 8.07 8.87
N ALA A 288 14.31 9.06 9.02
CA ALA A 288 12.87 8.90 8.77
C ALA A 288 12.52 8.74 7.28
N LEU A 289 13.44 9.05 6.36
CA LEU A 289 13.31 8.89 4.91
C LEU A 289 14.05 7.65 4.38
N ARG A 290 14.69 6.87 5.25
CA ARG A 290 15.50 5.71 4.85
C ARG A 290 14.71 4.75 3.95
N GLY A 291 15.32 4.37 2.84
CA GLY A 291 14.76 3.47 1.83
C GLY A 291 13.95 4.16 0.74
N ARG A 292 13.66 5.47 0.87
CA ARG A 292 12.99 6.27 -0.17
C ARG A 292 13.88 6.44 -1.40
N ASP A 293 15.12 6.86 -1.18
CA ASP A 293 16.08 7.15 -2.24
C ASP A 293 17.44 6.52 -1.91
N LEU A 294 17.88 5.57 -2.74
CA LEU A 294 19.10 4.80 -2.49
C LEU A 294 20.35 5.69 -2.46
N GLN A 295 20.41 6.70 -3.32
CA GLN A 295 21.55 7.61 -3.36
C GLN A 295 21.60 8.51 -2.11
N LEU A 296 20.44 8.97 -1.62
CA LEU A 296 20.36 9.69 -0.34
C LEU A 296 20.81 8.80 0.82
N ASP A 297 20.36 7.53 0.85
CA ASP A 297 20.77 6.56 1.87
C ASP A 297 22.31 6.34 1.85
N GLU A 298 22.91 6.23 0.67
CA GLU A 298 24.37 6.11 0.50
C GLU A 298 25.12 7.37 0.95
N LEU A 299 24.63 8.57 0.61
CA LEU A 299 25.24 9.82 1.02
C LEU A 299 25.20 10.00 2.55
N VAL A 300 24.11 9.60 3.21
CA VAL A 300 24.00 9.60 4.67
C VAL A 300 24.98 8.59 5.28
N LEU A 301 25.05 7.37 4.74
CA LEU A 301 25.97 6.33 5.22
C LEU A 301 27.44 6.77 5.14
N HIS A 302 27.80 7.48 4.07
CA HIS A 302 29.16 7.98 3.84
C HIS A 302 29.44 9.37 4.43
N ARG A 303 28.50 9.93 5.21
CA ARG A 303 28.61 11.25 5.84
C ARG A 303 29.02 12.33 4.84
N ALA A 304 28.30 12.38 3.72
CA ALA A 304 28.54 13.38 2.69
C ALA A 304 28.41 14.82 3.24
N PRO A 305 29.07 15.82 2.61
CA PRO A 305 28.94 17.20 3.02
C PRO A 305 27.49 17.68 3.02
N ARG A 306 27.16 18.56 3.96
CA ARG A 306 25.81 19.09 4.17
C ARG A 306 25.18 19.71 2.91
N SER A 307 25.99 20.40 2.08
CA SER A 307 25.54 20.93 0.79
C SER A 307 25.09 19.82 -0.17
N VAL A 308 25.87 18.75 -0.28
CA VAL A 308 25.55 17.60 -1.15
C VAL A 308 24.29 16.88 -0.68
N LEU A 309 24.11 16.73 0.64
CA LEU A 309 22.89 16.15 1.21
C LEU A 309 21.66 17.02 0.92
N ARG A 310 21.79 18.34 1.09
CA ARG A 310 20.72 19.30 0.78
C ARG A 310 20.32 19.24 -0.69
N ASP A 311 21.29 19.32 -1.60
CA ASP A 311 21.06 19.25 -3.05
C ASP A 311 20.39 17.93 -3.48
N ARG A 312 20.66 16.82 -2.77
CA ARG A 312 19.98 15.54 -3.03
C ARG A 312 18.56 15.56 -2.48
N LEU A 313 18.36 16.09 -1.27
CA LEU A 313 17.05 16.19 -0.64
C LEU A 313 16.09 17.09 -1.44
N GLU A 314 16.58 18.20 -1.97
CA GLU A 314 15.81 19.10 -2.85
C GLU A 314 15.35 18.37 -4.12
N ARG A 315 16.24 17.58 -4.76
CA ARG A 315 15.85 16.73 -5.89
C ARG A 315 14.82 15.68 -5.53
N VAL A 316 14.91 15.07 -4.33
CA VAL A 316 13.88 14.15 -3.84
C VAL A 316 12.55 14.88 -3.64
N ALA A 317 12.57 16.12 -3.15
CA ALA A 317 11.39 16.96 -2.98
C ALA A 317 10.70 17.24 -4.34
N GLU A 318 11.47 17.60 -5.37
CA GLU A 318 10.95 17.83 -6.72
C GLU A 318 10.25 16.59 -7.29
N HIS A 319 10.85 15.41 -7.14
CA HIS A 319 10.25 14.16 -7.58
C HIS A 319 8.98 13.82 -6.80
N LEU A 320 8.99 14.02 -5.47
CA LEU A 320 7.81 13.82 -4.62
C LEU A 320 6.66 14.74 -5.03
N LEU A 321 6.94 16.00 -5.39
CA LEU A 321 5.90 16.93 -5.86
C LEU A 321 5.34 16.54 -7.23
N ALA A 322 6.17 16.00 -8.13
CA ALA A 322 5.70 15.46 -9.40
C ALA A 322 4.83 14.21 -9.21
N GLU A 323 5.19 13.32 -8.28
CA GLU A 323 4.41 12.13 -7.93
C GLU A 323 3.12 12.46 -7.15
N TRP A 324 3.15 13.52 -6.34
CA TRP A 324 2.02 13.95 -5.50
C TRP A 324 1.08 14.92 -6.21
N ALA A 325 1.41 15.40 -7.42
CA ALA A 325 0.57 16.31 -8.18
C ALA A 325 -0.88 15.79 -8.18
N PRO A 326 -1.82 16.52 -7.54
CA PRO A 326 -3.12 15.97 -7.23
C PRO A 326 -3.94 15.89 -8.52
N GLU A 327 -3.94 14.72 -9.16
CA GLU A 327 -4.99 14.34 -10.11
C GLU A 327 -6.32 14.02 -9.38
N HIS A 328 -6.44 14.35 -8.08
CA HIS A 328 -7.55 13.97 -7.22
C HIS A 328 -8.35 15.13 -6.61
N ASP A 329 -8.19 16.36 -7.10
CA ASP A 329 -9.08 17.48 -6.72
C ASP A 329 -10.03 17.94 -7.83
N SER A 330 -10.00 17.28 -9.00
CA SER A 330 -11.08 17.39 -9.98
C SER A 330 -12.07 16.24 -9.81
N GLY A 331 -12.90 16.33 -8.78
CA GLY A 331 -14.23 15.72 -8.78
C GLY A 331 -15.16 16.30 -9.86
N THR A 332 -14.62 16.68 -11.02
CA THR A 332 -15.39 16.92 -12.24
C THR A 332 -15.38 15.61 -13.00
N PHE A 333 -16.40 14.80 -12.75
CA PHE A 333 -16.78 13.75 -13.68
C PHE A 333 -16.88 14.37 -15.08
N PRO A 334 -16.44 13.67 -16.15
CA PRO A 334 -16.82 14.08 -17.48
C PRO A 334 -18.34 13.95 -17.55
N VAL A 335 -19.05 15.08 -17.44
CA VAL A 335 -20.40 15.17 -17.97
C VAL A 335 -20.24 14.87 -19.45
N HIS A 336 -20.68 13.68 -19.87
CA HIS A 336 -20.93 13.42 -21.27
C HIS A 336 -22.06 14.36 -21.68
N SER A 337 -21.70 15.59 -22.04
CA SER A 337 -22.54 16.52 -22.78
C SER A 337 -22.69 15.94 -24.17
N SER A 338 -23.61 14.97 -24.30
CA SER A 338 -24.26 14.70 -25.57
C SER A 338 -25.08 15.94 -25.90
N ASP A 339 -24.48 16.88 -26.61
CA ASP A 339 -25.17 17.62 -27.66
C ASP A 339 -24.16 18.22 -28.63
N ALA A 340 -24.28 17.76 -29.87
CA ALA A 340 -23.48 18.18 -31.00
C ALA A 340 -24.06 19.46 -31.60
N ALA A 341 -23.23 20.50 -31.77
CA ALA A 341 -23.31 21.42 -32.89
C ALA A 341 -21.96 22.14 -33.10
N PRO A 342 -21.47 22.30 -34.35
CA PRO A 342 -20.13 22.79 -34.61
C PRO A 342 -20.10 24.30 -34.90
N SER A 343 -19.23 25.02 -34.22
CA SER A 343 -18.60 26.26 -34.70
C SER A 343 -17.43 26.53 -33.76
N GLY A 344 -16.18 26.51 -34.22
CA GLY A 344 -15.56 27.66 -34.84
C GLY A 344 -14.21 27.87 -34.15
N ASP A 345 -13.15 27.53 -34.88
CA ASP A 345 -11.81 28.11 -34.86
C ASP A 345 -11.35 28.87 -33.60
N GLN A 346 -10.39 28.32 -32.85
CA GLN A 346 -9.27 29.13 -32.33
C GLN A 346 -8.07 28.30 -31.84
N ARG A 347 -6.90 28.74 -32.30
CA ARG A 347 -5.56 28.21 -32.08
C ARG A 347 -5.02 28.58 -30.68
N SER A 348 -3.98 27.82 -30.29
CA SER A 348 -2.83 28.20 -29.44
C SER A 348 -3.05 28.55 -27.96
N SER A 349 -2.50 27.73 -27.04
CA SER A 349 -1.11 27.87 -26.58
C SER A 349 -0.83 27.01 -25.34
N VAL A 350 0.20 26.17 -25.48
CA VAL A 350 0.92 25.45 -24.42
C VAL A 350 1.88 26.44 -23.76
N THR A 351 1.76 26.70 -22.46
CA THR A 351 2.85 26.99 -21.49
C THR A 351 2.27 27.67 -20.24
N SER A 352 2.36 27.03 -19.06
CA SER A 352 2.63 27.70 -17.77
C SER A 352 2.56 26.71 -16.60
N VAL A 353 3.60 25.89 -16.43
CA VAL A 353 3.89 25.18 -15.17
C VAL A 353 5.33 25.53 -14.79
N SER A 354 5.55 26.73 -14.24
CA SER A 354 6.86 27.15 -13.70
C SER A 354 6.84 28.39 -12.79
N ARG A 355 5.69 28.84 -12.25
CA ARG A 355 5.62 30.11 -11.47
C ARG A 355 5.34 30.00 -9.98
N ALA A 356 5.39 28.81 -9.37
CA ALA A 356 5.06 28.65 -7.95
C ALA A 356 6.19 28.92 -6.93
N PHE A 357 7.43 29.25 -7.35
CA PHE A 357 8.57 29.42 -6.41
C PHE A 357 9.19 30.83 -6.34
N ALA A 358 8.55 31.86 -6.89
CA ALA A 358 9.07 33.24 -6.87
C ALA A 358 8.46 34.15 -5.77
N ARG A 359 7.84 33.60 -4.72
CA ARG A 359 7.32 34.39 -3.60
C ARG A 359 7.64 33.73 -2.27
N LEU A 360 8.89 33.87 -1.82
CA LEU A 360 9.36 33.86 -0.43
C LEU A 360 10.88 34.11 -0.45
N ALA A 361 11.25 35.30 -0.91
CA ALA A 361 12.54 35.93 -0.63
C ALA A 361 12.35 36.94 0.50
#